data_AF-A0A8H9KGZ5-F1
#
_entry.id   AF-A0A8H9KGZ5-F1
#
_cell.length_a   1.000
_cell.length_b   1.000
_cell.length_c   1.000
_cell.angle_alpha   90.00
_cell.angle_beta   90.00
_cell.angle_gamma   90.00
#
_symmetry.space_group_name_H-M   'P 1'
#
loop_
_entity.id
_entity.type
_entity.pdbx_description
1 polymer ?
#
loop_
_entity_poly.entity_id
_entity_poly.type
_entity_poly.pdbx_seq_one_letter_code
_entity_poly.pdbx_strand_id
1 'polypeptide(L)'
;MAVTRKELKDNAKQALRENWGWAVIVFLINAIIVGVFTGCGHRLDEIYMNYDGNSFLMQWLSPLGSLLGWIGDFFALSLAISFLKLRDNQKEEKPYMAAFSVFTENRFVPECLNFILTSIFTFLLINCRRKHGISIP
;
A
#
# COMPACT_ATOMS: atom_id res chain seq x y z
N MET A 1 -27.60 27.16 1.00
CA MET A 1 -27.57 27.15 -0.48
C MET A 1 -27.23 25.75 -0.93
N ALA A 2 -27.99 25.16 -1.84
CA ALA A 2 -27.70 23.84 -2.38
C ALA A 2 -26.57 23.97 -3.40
N VAL A 3 -25.42 23.34 -3.13
CA VAL A 3 -24.28 23.35 -4.04
C VAL A 3 -24.70 22.67 -5.35
N THR A 4 -24.52 23.36 -6.47
CA THR A 4 -24.92 22.79 -7.77
C THR A 4 -23.92 21.72 -8.22
N ARG A 5 -24.39 20.68 -8.92
CA ARG A 5 -23.55 19.59 -9.45
C ARG A 5 -22.35 20.10 -10.26
N LYS A 6 -22.52 21.23 -10.96
CA LYS A 6 -21.48 21.87 -11.76
C LYS A 6 -20.37 22.42 -10.86
N GLU A 7 -20.71 23.15 -9.81
CA GLU A 7 -19.76 23.67 -8.82
C GLU A 7 -19.00 22.55 -8.10
N LEU A 8 -19.69 21.45 -7.75
CA LEU A 8 -19.02 20.26 -7.18
C LEU A 8 -17.96 19.69 -8.13
N LYS A 9 -18.28 19.62 -9.43
CA LYS A 9 -17.36 19.08 -10.45
C LYS A 9 -16.18 20.01 -10.70
N ASP A 10 -16.41 21.31 -10.75
CA ASP A 10 -15.37 22.30 -10.98
C ASP A 10 -14.43 22.40 -9.77
N ASN A 11 -14.96 22.37 -8.55
CA ASN A 11 -14.18 22.32 -7.31
C ASN A 11 -13.32 21.04 -7.23
N ALA A 12 -13.91 19.88 -7.54
CA ALA A 12 -13.16 18.62 -7.57
C ALA A 12 -12.04 18.65 -8.62
N LYS A 13 -12.29 19.23 -9.80
CA LYS A 13 -11.31 19.35 -10.88
C LYS A 13 -10.17 20.30 -10.51
N GLN A 14 -10.48 21.41 -9.85
CA GLN A 14 -9.48 22.37 -9.38
C GLN A 14 -8.62 21.79 -8.26
N ALA A 15 -9.25 21.14 -7.27
CA ALA A 15 -8.53 20.43 -6.21
C ALA A 15 -7.61 19.33 -6.76
N LEU A 16 -8.06 18.56 -7.77
CA LEU A 16 -7.22 17.58 -8.46
C LEU A 16 -6.03 18.23 -9.18
N ARG A 17 -6.25 19.36 -9.86
CA ARG A 17 -5.21 20.01 -10.69
C ARG A 17 -4.10 20.62 -9.86
N GLU A 18 -4.44 21.24 -8.73
CA GLU A 18 -3.47 21.80 -7.79
C GLU A 18 -2.71 20.71 -7.00
N ASN A 19 -3.30 19.52 -6.88
CA ASN A 19 -2.76 18.43 -6.05
C ASN A 19 -2.06 17.33 -6.84
N TRP A 20 -2.14 17.38 -8.17
CA TRP A 20 -1.65 16.31 -9.04
C TRP A 20 -0.15 16.08 -8.87
N GLY A 21 0.66 17.14 -8.85
CA GLY A 21 2.11 17.04 -8.67
C GLY A 21 2.50 16.43 -7.31
N TRP A 22 1.78 16.80 -6.25
CA TRP A 22 1.99 16.22 -4.92
C TRP A 22 1.65 14.72 -4.90
N ALA A 23 0.52 14.33 -5.50
CA ALA A 23 0.08 12.93 -5.57
C ALA A 23 1.07 12.06 -6.36
N VAL A 24 1.59 12.57 -7.47
CA VAL A 24 2.62 11.88 -8.27
C VAL A 24 3.91 11.67 -7.46
N ILE A 25 4.34 12.68 -6.69
CA ILE A 25 5.54 12.55 -5.85
C ILE A 25 5.33 11.52 -4.73
N VAL A 26 4.19 11.54 -4.04
CA VAL A 26 3.87 10.56 -3.00
C VAL A 26 3.80 9.15 -3.57
N PHE A 27 3.20 8.99 -4.77
CA PHE A 27 3.17 7.71 -5.47
C PHE A 27 4.58 7.22 -5.83
N LEU A 28 5.44 8.08 -6.37
CA LEU A 28 6.82 7.73 -6.70
C LEU A 28 7.63 7.31 -5.47
N ILE A 29 7.51 8.03 -4.35
CA ILE A 29 8.19 7.67 -3.10
C ILE A 29 7.71 6.30 -2.61
N ASN A 30 6.40 6.06 -2.59
CA ASN A 30 5.85 4.75 -2.21
C ASN A 30 6.31 3.64 -3.15
N ALA A 31 6.30 3.87 -4.46
CA ALA A 31 6.76 2.90 -5.45
C ALA A 31 8.25 2.55 -5.27
N ILE A 32 9.09 3.54 -4.92
CA ILE A 32 10.50 3.29 -4.60
C ILE A 32 10.62 2.46 -3.32
N ILE A 33 9.91 2.82 -2.25
CA ILE A 33 9.94 2.08 -0.98
C ILE A 33 9.52 0.63 -1.20
N VAL A 34 8.36 0.40 -1.81
CA VAL A 34 7.84 -0.94 -2.13
C VAL A 34 8.85 -1.69 -3.02
N GLY A 35 9.34 -1.05 -4.09
CA GLY A 35 10.32 -1.65 -4.99
C GLY A 35 11.62 -2.07 -4.31
N VAL A 36 12.11 -1.29 -3.34
CA VAL A 36 13.30 -1.65 -2.54
C VAL A 36 13.01 -2.84 -1.65
N PHE A 37 11.88 -2.85 -0.93
CA PHE A 37 11.54 -3.97 -0.05
C PHE A 37 11.30 -5.27 -0.82
N THR A 38 10.52 -5.21 -1.91
CA THR A 38 10.25 -6.37 -2.77
C THR A 38 11.52 -6.84 -3.48
N GLY A 39 12.35 -5.92 -3.99
CA GLY A 39 13.63 -6.25 -4.64
C GLY A 39 14.67 -6.85 -3.69
N CYS A 40 14.75 -6.35 -2.45
CA CYS A 40 15.58 -6.94 -1.40
C CYS A 40 15.10 -8.35 -1.04
N GLY A 41 13.78 -8.54 -0.90
CA GLY A 41 13.20 -9.87 -0.70
C GLY A 41 13.60 -10.83 -1.81
N HIS A 42 13.51 -10.37 -3.06
CA HIS A 42 13.89 -11.15 -4.23
C HIS A 42 15.35 -11.63 -4.19
N ARG A 43 16.29 -10.71 -3.92
CA ARG A 43 17.71 -11.04 -3.86
C ARG A 43 18.07 -11.96 -2.70
N LEU A 44 17.42 -11.79 -1.55
CA LEU A 44 17.64 -12.67 -0.41
C LEU A 44 17.11 -14.08 -0.67
N ASP A 45 15.99 -14.21 -1.38
CA ASP A 45 15.44 -15.50 -1.77
C ASP A 45 16.29 -16.24 -2.80
N GLU A 46 16.85 -15.51 -3.78
CA GLU A 46 17.80 -16.05 -4.75
C GLU A 46 19.01 -16.69 -4.02
N ILE A 47 19.53 -16.02 -2.99
CA ILE A 47 20.67 -16.50 -2.18
C ILE A 47 20.26 -17.67 -1.27
N TYR A 48 19.09 -17.59 -0.62
CA TYR A 48 18.71 -18.54 0.43
C TYR A 48 18.03 -19.80 -0.10
N MET A 49 17.26 -19.69 -1.18
CA MET A 49 16.47 -20.80 -1.73
C MET A 49 17.03 -21.34 -3.06
N ASN A 50 18.10 -20.74 -3.60
CA ASN A 50 18.77 -21.14 -4.84
C ASN A 50 17.77 -21.40 -5.98
N TYR A 51 16.88 -20.42 -6.20
CA TYR A 51 15.84 -20.46 -7.23
C TYR A 51 16.07 -19.33 -8.25
N ASP A 52 15.77 -19.58 -9.53
CA ASP A 52 16.17 -18.79 -10.72
C ASP A 52 15.55 -17.39 -10.86
N GLY A 53 15.02 -16.78 -9.79
CA GLY A 53 14.51 -15.40 -9.77
C GLY A 53 13.30 -15.08 -10.67
N ASN A 54 12.95 -15.94 -11.62
CA ASN A 54 11.94 -15.64 -12.65
C ASN A 54 10.50 -16.03 -12.27
N SER A 55 10.29 -16.66 -11.11
CA SER A 55 8.94 -17.00 -10.60
C SER A 55 8.48 -16.05 -9.51
N PHE A 56 7.58 -15.14 -9.85
CA PHE A 56 6.80 -14.35 -8.88
C PHE A 56 6.12 -15.23 -7.81
N LEU A 57 5.65 -16.42 -8.20
CA LEU A 57 5.03 -17.39 -7.27
C LEU A 57 6.01 -17.93 -6.21
N MET A 58 7.29 -18.11 -6.57
CA MET A 58 8.32 -18.58 -5.63
C MET A 58 8.71 -17.50 -4.63
N GLN A 59 8.63 -16.23 -5.02
CA GLN A 59 8.83 -15.09 -4.12
C GLN A 59 7.71 -14.97 -3.07
N TRP A 60 6.50 -15.44 -3.37
CA TRP A 60 5.39 -15.50 -2.42
C TRP A 60 5.49 -16.71 -1.48
N LEU A 61 6.15 -17.78 -1.94
CA LEU A 61 6.38 -19.01 -1.17
C LEU A 61 7.63 -18.93 -0.28
N SER A 62 8.53 -17.98 -0.55
CA SER A 62 9.72 -17.79 0.28
C SER A 62 9.33 -17.17 1.63
N PRO A 63 9.89 -17.64 2.75
CA PRO A 63 9.62 -17.04 4.06
C PRO A 63 10.11 -15.59 4.16
N LEU A 64 11.23 -15.26 3.51
CA LEU A 64 11.89 -13.96 3.64
C LEU A 64 11.35 -12.94 2.63
N GLY A 65 11.20 -13.31 1.36
CA GLY A 65 10.57 -12.46 0.35
C GLY A 65 9.11 -12.15 0.63
N SER A 66 8.33 -13.12 1.14
CA SER A 66 6.95 -12.85 1.57
C SER A 66 6.87 -11.89 2.76
N LEU A 67 7.78 -12.00 3.73
CA LEU A 67 7.87 -11.07 4.87
C LEU A 67 8.25 -9.65 4.44
N LEU A 68 9.26 -9.51 3.57
CA LEU A 68 9.68 -8.20 3.05
C LEU A 68 8.64 -7.57 2.13
N GLY A 69 7.95 -8.38 1.32
CA GLY A 69 6.80 -7.95 0.54
C GLY A 69 5.65 -7.48 1.43
N TRP A 70 5.34 -8.23 2.49
CA TRP A 70 4.31 -7.87 3.48
C TRP A 70 4.63 -6.55 4.20
N ILE A 71 5.91 -6.32 4.55
CA ILE A 71 6.36 -5.04 5.10
C ILE A 71 6.19 -3.92 4.05
N GLY A 72 6.58 -4.16 2.80
CA GLY A 72 6.39 -3.20 1.71
C GLY A 72 4.92 -2.80 1.50
N ASP A 73 4.01 -3.77 1.52
CA ASP A 73 2.55 -3.53 1.43
C ASP A 73 2.02 -2.73 2.63
N PHE A 74 2.58 -2.94 3.83
CA PHE A 74 2.26 -2.11 4.98
C PHE A 74 2.67 -0.64 4.78
N PHE A 75 3.85 -0.39 4.19
CA PHE A 75 4.25 0.97 3.82
C PHE A 75 3.31 1.60 2.80
N ALA A 76 2.78 0.82 1.85
CA ALA A 76 1.84 1.29 0.83
C ALA A 76 0.50 1.79 1.42
N LEU A 77 0.12 1.38 2.63
CA LEU A 77 -1.03 1.98 3.34
C LEU A 77 -0.84 3.49 3.58
N SER A 78 0.40 3.97 3.65
CA SER A 78 0.71 5.41 3.77
C SER A 78 0.20 6.20 2.57
N LEU A 79 0.15 5.57 1.39
CA LEU A 79 -0.45 6.17 0.20
C LEU A 79 -1.95 6.39 0.39
N ALA A 80 -2.68 5.39 0.90
CA ALA A 80 -4.11 5.50 1.15
C ALA A 80 -4.44 6.60 2.18
N ILE A 81 -3.66 6.68 3.25
CA ILE A 81 -3.82 7.73 4.28
C ILE A 81 -3.47 9.11 3.71
N SER A 82 -2.40 9.21 2.92
CA SER A 82 -2.03 10.44 2.21
C SER A 82 -3.14 10.95 1.30
N PHE A 83 -3.82 10.04 0.59
CA PHE A 83 -4.98 10.39 -0.24
C PHE A 83 -6.16 10.89 0.60
N LEU A 84 -6.41 10.32 1.78
CA LEU A 84 -7.45 10.79 2.68
C LEU A 84 -7.13 12.19 3.24
N LYS A 85 -5.88 12.43 3.65
CA LYS A 85 -5.40 13.77 4.06
C LYS A 85 -5.53 14.80 2.93
N LEU A 86 -5.25 14.39 1.69
CA LEU A 86 -5.43 15.22 0.51
C LEU A 86 -6.91 15.58 0.27
N ARG A 87 -7.82 14.62 0.42
CA ARG A 87 -9.27 14.83 0.31
C ARG A 87 -9.76 15.84 1.35
N ASP A 88 -9.24 15.75 2.57
CA ASP A 88 -9.65 16.60 3.69
C ASP A 88 -8.97 17.99 3.66
N ASN A 89 -8.28 18.34 2.56
CA ASN A 89 -7.48 19.57 2.39
C ASN A 89 -6.38 19.77 3.45
N GLN A 90 -6.06 18.74 4.23
CA GLN A 90 -4.96 18.73 5.19
C GLN A 90 -3.67 18.32 4.49
N LYS A 91 -3.22 19.17 3.57
CA LYS A 91 -1.93 18.96 2.90
C LYS A 91 -0.81 19.16 3.90
N GLU A 92 0.03 18.14 4.04
CA GLU A 92 1.34 18.37 4.62
C GLU A 92 2.22 19.09 3.60
N GLU A 93 2.91 20.16 4.02
CA GLU A 93 3.83 20.96 3.18
C GLU A 93 4.90 20.09 2.50
N LYS A 94 5.21 18.94 3.09
CA LYS A 94 6.28 18.04 2.68
C LYS A 94 5.71 16.69 2.22
N PRO A 95 5.75 16.38 0.91
CA PRO A 95 5.19 15.14 0.35
C PRO A 95 5.80 13.86 0.94
N TYR A 96 7.06 13.91 1.37
CA TYR A 96 7.73 12.77 1.98
C TYR A 96 7.20 12.45 3.38
N MET A 97 6.73 13.44 4.16
CA MET A 97 6.13 13.17 5.47
C MET A 97 4.80 12.43 5.33
N ALA A 98 4.04 12.79 4.28
CA ALA A 98 2.82 12.08 3.92
C ALA A 98 3.11 10.61 3.51
N ALA A 99 4.20 10.35 2.77
CA ALA A 99 4.59 8.98 2.43
C ALA A 99 4.94 8.10 3.64
N PHE A 100 5.16 8.66 4.84
CA PHE A 100 5.33 7.94 6.09
C PHE A 100 4.15 8.11 7.05
N SER A 101 2.98 8.53 6.55
CA SER A 101 1.86 8.92 7.40
C SER A 101 1.35 7.80 8.30
N VAL A 102 1.54 6.53 7.93
CA VAL A 102 1.23 5.36 8.77
C VAL A 102 1.98 5.39 10.11
N PHE A 103 3.18 5.96 10.15
CA PHE A 103 4.00 6.06 11.36
C PHE A 103 3.74 7.34 12.17
N THR A 104 2.91 8.24 11.63
CA THR A 104 2.62 9.53 12.26
C THR A 104 1.25 9.54 12.94
N GLU A 105 1.01 10.54 13.80
CA GLU A 105 -0.31 10.78 14.46
C GLU A 105 -0.87 9.64 15.32
N ASN A 106 -0.02 8.82 15.98
CA ASN A 106 -0.48 7.67 16.78
C ASN A 106 -1.33 6.64 16.00
N ARG A 107 -1.33 6.70 14.65
CA ARG A 107 -2.10 5.78 13.79
C ARG A 107 -1.39 4.44 13.55
N PHE A 108 -0.10 4.35 13.88
CA PHE A 108 0.69 3.14 13.65
C PHE A 108 0.08 1.90 14.30
N VAL A 109 -0.28 1.97 15.58
CA VAL A 109 -0.84 0.83 16.33
C VAL A 109 -2.17 0.35 15.73
N PRO A 110 -3.19 1.20 15.51
CA PRO A 110 -4.44 0.76 14.92
C PRO A 110 -4.29 0.25 13.47
N GLU A 111 -3.45 0.89 12.64
CA GLU A 111 -3.22 0.43 11.26
C GLU A 111 -2.45 -0.88 11.21
N CYS A 112 -1.45 -1.07 12.08
CA CYS A 112 -0.70 -2.32 12.20
C CYS A 112 -1.61 -3.47 12.66
N LEU A 113 -2.44 -3.24 13.68
CA LEU A 113 -3.44 -4.22 14.12
C LEU A 113 -4.43 -4.57 13.01
N ASN A 114 -4.95 -3.57 12.30
CA ASN A 114 -5.87 -3.78 11.20
C ASN A 114 -5.23 -4.56 10.04
N PHE A 115 -3.97 -4.26 9.73
CA PHE A 115 -3.21 -4.96 8.69
C PHE A 115 -2.91 -6.41 9.07
N ILE A 116 -2.52 -6.66 10.33
CA ILE A 116 -2.33 -8.02 10.86
C ILE A 116 -3.66 -8.79 10.83
N LEU A 117 -4.76 -8.20 11.30
CA LEU A 117 -6.08 -8.83 11.26
C LEU A 117 -6.47 -9.18 9.82
N THR A 118 -6.32 -8.22 8.90
CA THR A 118 -6.66 -8.42 7.47
C THR A 118 -5.83 -9.54 6.86
N SER A 119 -4.55 -9.62 7.21
CA SER A 119 -3.66 -10.71 6.77
C SER A 119 -4.12 -12.06 7.30
N ILE A 120 -4.45 -12.16 8.60
CA ILE A 120 -4.97 -13.38 9.23
C ILE A 120 -6.30 -13.80 8.60
N PHE A 121 -7.24 -12.86 8.42
CA PHE A 121 -8.53 -13.13 7.79
C PHE A 121 -8.38 -13.57 6.34
N THR A 122 -7.48 -12.94 5.58
CA THR A 122 -7.20 -13.33 4.19
C THR A 122 -6.61 -14.73 4.14
N PHE A 123 -5.68 -15.06 5.03
CA PHE A 123 -5.11 -16.40 5.14
C PHE A 123 -6.17 -17.45 5.51
N LEU A 124 -7.01 -17.17 6.51
CA LEU A 124 -8.11 -18.05 6.90
C LEU A 124 -9.12 -18.24 5.78
N LEU A 125 -9.46 -17.17 5.04
CA LEU A 125 -10.37 -17.21 3.91
C LEU A 125 -9.83 -18.07 2.77
N ILE A 126 -8.53 -17.92 2.45
CA ILE A 126 -7.87 -18.74 1.41
C ILE A 126 -7.86 -20.22 1.83
N ASN A 127 -7.51 -20.52 3.08
CA ASN A 127 -7.48 -21.90 3.57
C ASN A 127 -8.89 -22.51 3.64
N CYS A 128 -9.90 -21.73 4.05
CA CYS A 128 -11.29 -22.16 4.06
C CYS A 128 -11.77 -22.46 2.64
N ARG A 129 -11.51 -21.57 1.66
CA ARG A 129 -11.87 -21.81 0.25
C ARG A 129 -11.13 -22.99 -0.38
N ARG A 130 -9.84 -23.17 -0.04
CA ARG A 130 -9.06 -24.34 -0.46
C ARG A 130 -9.65 -25.64 0.08
N LYS A 131 -10.11 -25.65 1.34
CA LYS A 131 -10.77 -26.81 1.96
C LYS A 131 -12.13 -27.15 1.34
N HIS A 132 -12.82 -26.16 0.78
CA HIS A 132 -14.11 -26.30 0.13
C HIS A 132 -14.05 -26.39 -1.41
N GLY A 133 -12.85 -26.49 -2.01
CA GLY A 133 -12.68 -26.70 -3.46
C GLY A 133 -13.14 -25.54 -4.35
N ILE A 134 -13.25 -24.32 -3.81
CA ILE A 134 -13.67 -23.14 -4.57
C ILE A 134 -12.46 -22.57 -5.29
N SER A 135 -12.44 -22.66 -6.63
CA SER A 135 -11.34 -22.15 -7.47
C SER A 135 -11.27 -20.61 -7.45
N ILE A 136 -10.05 -20.09 -7.51
CA ILE A 136 -9.75 -18.66 -7.63
C ILE A 136 -9.76 -18.33 -9.13
N PRO A 137 -10.49 -17.28 -9.60
CA PRO A 137 -10.28 -16.72 -10.93
C PRO A 137 -8.94 -15.99 -11.04
#